data_AF-A0A3L6PC80-F1
#
_entry.id   AF-A0A3L6PC80-F1
#
_cell.length_a   1.000
_cell.length_b   1.000
_cell.length_c   1.000
_cell.angle_alpha   90.00
_cell.angle_beta   90.00
_cell.angle_gamma   90.00
#
_symmetry.space_group_name_H-M   'P 1'
#
loop_
_entity.id
_entity.type
_entity.pdbx_description
1 polymer ?
#
loop_
_entity_poly.entity_id
_entity_poly.type
_entity_poly.pdbx_seq_one_letter_code
_entity_poly.pdbx_strand_id
1 'polypeptide(L)'
;MHPHAAGGAGKAIAPYGSWESPISAAAVSAAGRTAEGLAVAGNGRLVWVETRPEEGGYAQAQPPAPPRAVLVKEPAEPGGKARDVTPQGFAVRSLAQEYGGGAFAVQGDVVVFSNYSDQRLYKQTIGGPSSKICKFIAVLIMCSEDEQSNLVTTLYSLDAEFSKPMWIFGVSSYDFLGKDDSSHKIICCYRFSHFLIVGLYAFQKNQHAFFLSRQNGKSYVGVLDHDSDSFSKIDIPFSSVNNIVSGDGSFYIEGASASLPVSIAKVTLDEKRTIATDFSIVWSSSEDVAKFKSYFSFPESVEFPTVIPGQHAYAYFYAPYNDIFQGSSDEKPPLLVRTHGGPTDEARGVLDLSVQYWTSRGWAFVHVNYGGSSGYGREFRERLLGQWGVVDVNDCCSCAAFLVVSPDQATKIYKAIKDKGLPVALVEYEGEQHGFRKAENIKFTLEQEMAFFARIVGKFKVADDITPIKIENFD
;
A
#
# COMPACT_ATOMS: atom_id res chain seq x y z
N MET A 1 -38.10 -11.78 20.32
CA MET A 1 -37.26 -12.49 21.30
C MET A 1 -35.82 -12.16 20.98
N HIS A 2 -35.21 -11.28 21.76
CA HIS A 2 -33.78 -11.00 21.69
C HIS A 2 -33.01 -12.18 22.30
N PRO A 3 -31.95 -12.71 21.66
CA PRO A 3 -31.07 -13.64 22.33
C PRO A 3 -30.23 -12.87 23.35
N HIS A 4 -30.08 -13.49 24.52
CA HIS A 4 -29.43 -13.00 25.73
C HIS A 4 -28.13 -12.23 25.50
N ALA A 5 -28.09 -11.01 26.05
CA ALA A 5 -26.86 -10.34 26.45
C ALA A 5 -26.21 -11.17 27.57
N ALA A 6 -25.07 -11.80 27.27
CA ALA A 6 -24.13 -12.19 28.29
C ALA A 6 -23.54 -10.90 28.89
N GLY A 7 -23.73 -10.69 30.19
CA GLY A 7 -23.23 -9.51 30.90
C GLY A 7 -21.71 -9.43 30.80
N GLY A 8 -21.22 -8.45 30.04
CA GLY A 8 -19.80 -8.11 29.99
C GLY A 8 -19.44 -7.27 31.22
N ALA A 9 -18.45 -7.71 31.99
CA ALA A 9 -17.74 -6.82 32.91
C ALA A 9 -17.24 -5.59 32.11
N GLY A 10 -17.38 -4.38 32.67
CA GLY A 10 -16.90 -3.16 32.01
C GLY A 10 -15.39 -3.22 31.75
N LYS A 11 -14.93 -2.50 30.71
CA LYS A 11 -13.49 -2.42 30.36
C LYS A 11 -12.66 -1.95 31.55
N ALA A 12 -11.51 -2.59 31.77
CA ALA A 12 -10.57 -2.23 32.82
C ALA A 12 -9.95 -0.85 32.53
N ILE A 13 -9.85 -0.02 33.57
CA ILE A 13 -9.20 1.30 33.45
C ILE A 13 -7.69 1.09 33.58
N ALA A 14 -6.93 1.54 32.57
CA ALA A 14 -5.46 1.54 32.58
C ALA A 14 -4.92 2.76 31.83
N PRO A 15 -3.75 3.30 32.20
CA PRO A 15 -3.15 4.44 31.52
C PRO A 15 -2.99 4.20 30.02
N TYR A 16 -3.23 5.22 29.21
CA TYR A 16 -3.03 5.13 27.77
C TYR A 16 -1.57 4.78 27.45
N GLY A 17 -1.36 3.86 26.51
CA GLY A 17 -0.04 3.34 26.13
C GLY A 17 0.37 2.05 26.86
N SER A 18 -0.29 1.72 27.98
CA SER A 18 0.06 0.56 28.81
C SER A 18 -0.84 -0.67 28.61
N TRP A 19 -1.81 -0.62 27.70
CA TRP A 19 -2.80 -1.69 27.57
C TRP A 19 -2.16 -2.94 26.97
N GLU A 20 -2.47 -4.11 27.53
CA GLU A 20 -2.03 -5.38 26.95
C GLU A 20 -2.76 -5.62 25.62
N SER A 21 -2.02 -6.13 24.63
CA SER A 21 -2.56 -6.42 23.30
C SER A 21 -1.94 -7.69 22.71
N PRO A 22 -2.74 -8.57 22.08
CA PRO A 22 -2.23 -9.75 21.39
C PRO A 22 -1.56 -9.43 20.05
N ILE A 23 -1.69 -8.20 19.55
CA ILE A 23 -1.02 -7.76 18.31
C ILE A 23 0.44 -7.47 18.67
N SER A 24 1.32 -8.44 18.46
CA SER A 24 2.76 -8.31 18.72
C SER A 24 3.51 -7.73 17.51
N ALA A 25 4.72 -7.21 17.72
CA ALA A 25 5.59 -6.75 16.62
C ALA A 25 5.91 -7.89 15.63
N ALA A 26 5.97 -9.15 16.10
CA ALA A 26 6.10 -10.32 15.23
C ALA A 26 4.85 -10.54 14.35
N ALA A 27 3.64 -10.30 14.88
CA ALA A 27 2.41 -10.37 14.09
C ALA A 27 2.36 -9.26 13.02
N VAL A 28 2.82 -8.05 13.36
CA VAL A 28 2.95 -6.94 12.39
C VAL A 28 3.93 -7.30 11.28
N SER A 29 5.11 -7.81 11.65
CA SER A 29 6.12 -8.23 10.69
C SER A 29 5.64 -9.37 9.78
N ALA A 30 4.94 -10.37 10.33
CA ALA A 30 4.39 -11.47 9.55
C ALA A 30 3.31 -11.01 8.55
N ALA A 31 2.58 -9.94 8.87
CA ALA A 31 1.63 -9.29 7.96
C ALA A 31 2.30 -8.35 6.93
N GLY A 32 3.62 -8.19 6.98
CA GLY A 32 4.39 -7.38 6.02
C GLY A 32 4.57 -8.02 4.63
N ARG A 33 3.90 -9.15 4.35
CA ARG A 33 3.89 -9.75 3.01
C ARG A 33 3.15 -8.83 2.05
N THR A 34 3.73 -8.61 0.88
CA THR A 34 3.10 -7.81 -0.19
C THR A 34 2.81 -8.68 -1.40
N ALA A 35 1.80 -8.29 -2.16
CA ALA A 35 1.54 -8.82 -3.49
C ALA A 35 1.64 -7.68 -4.50
N GLU A 36 2.36 -7.91 -5.59
CA GLU A 36 2.63 -6.91 -6.63
C GLU A 36 2.59 -7.58 -8.01
N GLY A 37 2.24 -6.79 -9.03
CA GLY A 37 2.17 -7.24 -10.43
C GLY A 37 1.17 -8.39 -10.62
N LEU A 38 -0.03 -8.09 -11.11
CA LEU A 38 -1.02 -9.12 -11.41
C LEU A 38 -1.00 -9.45 -12.91
N ALA A 39 -1.07 -10.74 -13.25
CA ALA A 39 -1.30 -11.19 -14.61
C ALA A 39 -2.16 -12.47 -14.63
N VAL A 40 -2.83 -12.72 -15.75
CA VAL A 40 -3.59 -13.97 -15.96
C VAL A 40 -2.84 -14.83 -16.98
N ALA A 41 -2.51 -16.06 -16.59
CA ALA A 41 -1.85 -17.03 -17.47
C ALA A 41 -2.81 -17.60 -18.52
N GLY A 42 -2.27 -18.28 -19.53
CA GLY A 42 -3.05 -18.84 -20.66
C GLY A 42 -4.16 -19.80 -20.25
N ASN A 43 -4.03 -20.44 -19.09
CA ASN A 43 -5.06 -21.30 -18.49
C ASN A 43 -6.11 -20.55 -17.65
N GLY A 44 -6.11 -19.22 -17.64
CA GLY A 44 -7.08 -18.39 -16.92
C GLY A 44 -6.81 -18.18 -15.42
N ARG A 45 -5.73 -18.75 -14.88
CA ARG A 45 -5.34 -18.57 -13.47
C ARG A 45 -4.50 -17.34 -13.24
N LEU A 46 -4.67 -16.75 -12.08
CA LEU A 46 -3.88 -15.60 -11.65
C LEU A 46 -2.43 -16.00 -11.34
N VAL A 47 -1.50 -15.14 -11.71
CA VAL A 47 -0.12 -15.14 -11.22
C VAL A 47 0.26 -13.76 -10.70
N TRP A 48 1.07 -13.73 -9.65
CA TRP A 48 1.53 -12.49 -9.01
C TRP A 48 2.89 -12.66 -8.36
N VAL A 49 3.54 -11.55 -8.02
CA VAL A 49 4.77 -11.56 -7.21
C VAL A 49 4.38 -11.40 -5.74
N GLU A 50 4.84 -12.31 -4.90
CA GLU A 50 4.68 -12.26 -3.45
C GLU A 50 6.05 -12.03 -2.78
N THR A 51 6.13 -11.04 -1.89
CA THR A 51 7.33 -10.83 -1.07
C THR A 51 7.29 -11.76 0.15
N ARG A 52 8.44 -12.40 0.44
CA ARG A 52 8.66 -13.28 1.59
C ARG A 52 9.65 -12.63 2.58
N PRO A 53 9.20 -11.76 3.50
CA PRO A 53 10.05 -11.13 4.53
C PRO A 53 10.90 -12.13 5.33
N GLU A 54 10.38 -13.34 5.52
CA GLU A 54 11.00 -14.44 6.24
C GLU A 54 12.13 -15.16 5.47
N GLU A 55 12.26 -14.94 4.16
CA GLU A 55 13.31 -15.54 3.32
C GLU A 55 14.49 -14.57 3.07
N GLY A 56 14.68 -13.59 3.96
CA GLY A 56 15.80 -12.65 3.98
C GLY A 56 16.34 -12.45 5.40
N GLY A 57 17.37 -11.61 5.54
CA GLY A 57 17.93 -11.23 6.85
C GLY A 57 19.27 -11.88 7.21
N TYR A 58 19.82 -11.47 8.36
CA TYR A 58 21.15 -11.84 8.83
C TYR A 58 21.27 -13.33 9.19
N ALA A 59 20.17 -13.96 9.60
CA ALA A 59 20.15 -15.36 10.02
C ALA A 59 20.39 -16.34 8.86
N GLN A 60 20.20 -15.92 7.61
CA GLN A 60 20.20 -16.82 6.44
C GLN A 60 21.42 -16.67 5.51
N ALA A 61 22.13 -15.53 5.52
CA ALA A 61 23.32 -15.32 4.68
C ALA A 61 24.22 -14.15 5.16
N GLN A 62 25.51 -14.21 4.83
CA GLN A 62 26.47 -13.09 4.95
C GLN A 62 27.11 -12.79 3.57
N PRO A 63 26.96 -11.56 3.03
CA PRO A 63 26.14 -10.46 3.55
C PRO A 63 24.63 -10.79 3.54
N PRO A 64 23.81 -10.09 4.34
CA PRO A 64 22.39 -10.37 4.46
C PRO A 64 21.68 -10.33 3.11
N ALA A 65 20.91 -11.36 2.80
CA ALA A 65 20.09 -11.37 1.59
C ALA A 65 18.84 -10.50 1.77
N PRO A 66 18.42 -9.73 0.75
CA PRO A 66 17.12 -9.07 0.76
C PRO A 66 15.98 -10.12 0.74
N PRO A 67 14.78 -9.79 1.24
CA PRO A 67 13.62 -10.67 1.14
C PRO A 67 13.36 -11.14 -0.29
N ARG A 68 13.03 -12.43 -0.46
CA ARG A 68 12.76 -13.00 -1.77
C ARG A 68 11.40 -12.54 -2.29
N ALA A 69 11.39 -11.98 -3.51
CA ALA A 69 10.17 -11.72 -4.27
C ALA A 69 9.92 -12.91 -5.19
N VAL A 70 8.79 -13.60 -5.04
CA VAL A 70 8.53 -14.89 -5.67
C VAL A 70 7.35 -14.77 -6.60
N LEU A 71 7.52 -15.14 -7.87
CA LEU A 71 6.36 -15.31 -8.74
C LEU A 71 5.62 -16.56 -8.31
N VAL A 72 4.35 -16.42 -7.96
CA VAL A 72 3.46 -17.48 -7.54
C VAL A 72 2.24 -17.54 -8.46
N LYS A 73 1.54 -18.67 -8.43
CA LYS A 73 0.30 -18.88 -9.16
C LYS A 73 -0.83 -19.34 -8.25
N GLU A 74 -2.04 -18.97 -8.64
CA GLU A 74 -3.28 -19.42 -8.02
C GLU A 74 -3.33 -20.96 -7.97
N PRO A 75 -3.79 -21.54 -6.85
CA PRO A 75 -3.98 -22.99 -6.76
C PRO A 75 -4.95 -23.50 -7.84
N ALA A 76 -4.84 -24.78 -8.18
CA ALA A 76 -5.82 -25.43 -9.06
C ALA A 76 -7.18 -25.64 -8.38
N GLU A 77 -7.16 -25.91 -7.08
CA GLU A 77 -8.35 -26.16 -6.27
C GLU A 77 -8.69 -24.93 -5.41
N PRO A 78 -9.98 -24.57 -5.28
CA PRO A 78 -10.41 -23.52 -4.36
C PRO A 78 -9.91 -23.75 -2.93
N GLY A 79 -9.40 -22.70 -2.28
CA GLY A 79 -8.85 -22.78 -0.92
C GLY A 79 -7.47 -23.44 -0.82
N GLY A 80 -6.85 -23.83 -1.94
CA GLY A 80 -5.46 -24.27 -1.96
C GLY A 80 -4.46 -23.14 -1.69
N LYS A 81 -3.21 -23.49 -1.38
CA LYS A 81 -2.13 -22.50 -1.28
C LYS A 81 -1.56 -22.14 -2.64
N ALA A 82 -1.19 -20.88 -2.81
CA ALA A 82 -0.42 -20.42 -3.96
C ALA A 82 0.85 -21.27 -4.13
N ARG A 83 1.25 -21.50 -5.39
CA ARG A 83 2.43 -22.31 -5.71
C ARG A 83 3.50 -21.46 -6.35
N ASP A 84 4.74 -21.62 -5.91
CA ASP A 84 5.90 -21.01 -6.54
C ASP A 84 6.00 -21.40 -8.02
N VAL A 85 6.23 -20.37 -8.84
CA VAL A 85 6.56 -20.50 -10.27
C VAL A 85 8.07 -20.36 -10.45
N THR A 86 8.69 -19.38 -9.79
CA THR A 86 10.15 -19.19 -9.84
C THR A 86 10.90 -20.09 -8.85
N PRO A 87 11.99 -20.77 -9.29
CA PRO A 87 12.80 -21.60 -8.40
C PRO A 87 13.45 -20.83 -7.24
N GLN A 88 13.90 -21.59 -6.25
CA GLN A 88 14.76 -21.07 -5.19
C GLN A 88 16.04 -20.45 -5.78
N GLY A 89 16.49 -19.32 -5.23
CA GLY A 89 17.65 -18.56 -5.71
C GLY A 89 17.35 -17.44 -6.70
N PHE A 90 16.13 -17.38 -7.25
CA PHE A 90 15.65 -16.25 -8.05
C PHE A 90 14.75 -15.33 -7.22
N ALA A 91 14.88 -14.02 -7.43
CA ALA A 91 14.00 -13.02 -6.84
C ALA A 91 13.43 -12.12 -7.95
N VAL A 92 12.12 -12.16 -8.18
CA VAL A 92 11.43 -11.44 -9.24
C VAL A 92 11.27 -9.97 -8.85
N ARG A 93 12.27 -9.16 -9.19
CA ARG A 93 12.29 -7.73 -8.88
C ARG A 93 13.28 -7.00 -9.79
N SER A 94 12.85 -5.84 -10.29
CA SER A 94 13.70 -4.90 -11.01
C SER A 94 14.18 -3.77 -10.08
N LEU A 95 15.28 -3.12 -10.46
CA LEU A 95 15.74 -1.82 -9.93
C LEU A 95 15.39 -0.67 -10.90
N ALA A 96 14.40 -0.88 -11.78
CA ALA A 96 13.95 0.18 -12.67
C ALA A 96 13.56 1.41 -11.83
N GLN A 97 14.21 2.53 -12.10
CA GLN A 97 14.06 3.79 -11.33
C GLN A 97 14.35 3.64 -9.83
N GLU A 98 15.11 2.63 -9.39
CA GLU A 98 15.41 2.27 -7.99
C GLU A 98 14.21 1.77 -7.14
N TYR A 99 12.97 1.98 -7.59
CA TYR A 99 11.76 1.49 -6.92
C TYR A 99 11.34 0.10 -7.39
N GLY A 100 11.64 -0.24 -8.65
CA GLY A 100 11.21 -1.47 -9.30
C GLY A 100 9.90 -1.31 -10.07
N GLY A 101 9.08 -2.36 -10.10
CA GLY A 101 7.87 -2.43 -10.91
C GLY A 101 8.08 -3.09 -12.28
N GLY A 102 6.99 -3.56 -12.89
CA GLY A 102 7.04 -4.27 -14.18
C GLY A 102 7.98 -5.48 -14.19
N ALA A 103 8.16 -6.13 -13.04
CA ALA A 103 9.21 -7.14 -12.86
C ALA A 103 8.95 -8.43 -13.64
N PHE A 104 7.76 -8.63 -14.20
CA PHE A 104 7.45 -9.75 -15.08
C PHE A 104 6.33 -9.40 -16.07
N ALA A 105 6.23 -10.20 -17.14
CA ALA A 105 5.14 -10.20 -18.11
C ALA A 105 4.78 -11.63 -18.51
N VAL A 106 3.52 -11.88 -18.83
CA VAL A 106 2.99 -13.22 -19.16
C VAL A 106 2.34 -13.20 -20.53
N GLN A 107 2.62 -14.22 -21.34
CA GLN A 107 1.94 -14.49 -22.60
C GLN A 107 1.66 -15.99 -22.71
N GLY A 108 0.38 -16.37 -22.69
CA GLY A 108 -0.01 -17.78 -22.58
C GLY A 108 0.57 -18.38 -21.29
N ASP A 109 1.28 -19.51 -21.41
CA ASP A 109 1.96 -20.14 -20.27
C ASP A 109 3.45 -19.77 -20.18
N VAL A 110 3.90 -18.73 -20.89
CA VAL A 110 5.28 -18.23 -20.84
C VAL A 110 5.32 -16.99 -19.96
N VAL A 111 6.28 -16.95 -19.04
CA VAL A 111 6.61 -15.74 -18.27
C VAL A 111 8.04 -15.30 -18.54
N VAL A 112 8.21 -14.00 -18.72
CA VAL A 112 9.49 -13.31 -18.73
C VAL A 112 9.59 -12.47 -17.47
N PHE A 113 10.68 -12.57 -16.72
CA PHE A 113 10.84 -11.86 -15.45
C PHE A 113 12.25 -11.32 -15.25
N SER A 114 12.38 -10.22 -14.50
CA SER A 114 13.65 -9.64 -14.07
C SER A 114 14.10 -10.27 -12.76
N ASN A 115 15.33 -10.77 -12.73
CA ASN A 115 15.92 -11.34 -11.53
C ASN A 115 16.75 -10.29 -10.78
N TYR A 116 16.51 -10.14 -9.48
CA TYR A 116 17.08 -9.08 -8.66
C TYR A 116 18.61 -9.10 -8.62
N SER A 117 19.22 -10.27 -8.48
CA SER A 117 20.65 -10.39 -8.20
C SER A 117 21.54 -10.00 -9.37
N ASP A 118 21.04 -10.08 -10.61
CA ASP A 118 21.81 -9.72 -11.80
C ASP A 118 21.09 -8.73 -12.74
N GLN A 119 19.86 -8.33 -12.40
CA GLN A 119 19.01 -7.41 -13.16
C GLN A 119 18.78 -7.84 -14.62
N ARG A 120 18.86 -9.14 -14.91
CA ARG A 120 18.64 -9.68 -16.26
C ARG A 120 17.27 -10.31 -16.41
N LEU A 121 16.83 -10.42 -17.66
CA LEU A 121 15.56 -11.03 -18.02
C LEU A 121 15.71 -12.55 -18.26
N TYR A 122 14.77 -13.28 -17.69
CA TYR A 122 14.69 -14.73 -17.70
C TYR A 122 13.33 -15.18 -18.24
N LYS A 123 13.35 -16.16 -19.14
CA LYS A 123 12.14 -16.77 -19.69
C LYS A 123 11.94 -18.16 -19.09
N GLN A 124 10.72 -18.46 -18.64
CA GLN A 124 10.32 -19.78 -18.15
C GLN A 124 8.88 -20.12 -18.57
N THR A 125 8.55 -21.41 -18.61
CA THR A 125 7.19 -21.90 -18.85
C THR A 125 6.51 -22.25 -17.53
N ILE A 126 5.31 -21.72 -17.29
CA ILE A 126 4.52 -21.96 -16.09
C ILE A 126 4.07 -23.43 -16.05
N GLY A 127 4.55 -24.19 -15.06
CA GLY A 127 4.19 -25.61 -14.90
C GLY A 127 4.97 -26.59 -15.79
N GLY A 128 5.95 -26.11 -16.58
CA GLY A 128 6.94 -26.98 -17.22
C GLY A 128 8.00 -27.49 -16.22
N PRO A 129 8.80 -28.50 -16.57
CA PRO A 129 9.97 -28.86 -15.79
C PRO A 129 10.88 -27.62 -15.63
N SER A 130 11.43 -27.43 -14.44
CA SER A 130 12.28 -26.30 -14.00
C SER A 130 13.56 -26.08 -14.85
N SER A 131 13.71 -26.80 -15.96
CA SER A 131 14.95 -27.05 -16.68
C SER A 131 15.20 -26.16 -17.90
N LYS A 132 14.34 -25.18 -18.21
CA LYS A 132 14.60 -24.22 -19.31
C LYS A 132 14.33 -22.78 -18.89
N ILE A 133 15.19 -22.30 -17.99
CA ILE A 133 15.37 -20.87 -17.76
C ILE A 133 16.39 -20.38 -18.79
N CYS A 134 15.93 -19.66 -19.80
CA CYS A 134 16.82 -19.06 -20.79
C CYS A 134 17.09 -17.61 -20.40
N LYS A 135 18.38 -17.28 -20.28
CA LYS A 135 18.88 -15.94 -20.02
C LYS A 135 18.94 -15.18 -21.34
N PHE A 136 18.25 -14.06 -21.44
CA PHE A 136 18.33 -13.18 -22.61
C PHE A 136 18.90 -11.84 -22.18
N ILE A 137 19.79 -11.29 -23.00
CA ILE A 137 20.15 -9.87 -22.92
C ILE A 137 19.04 -9.15 -23.68
N ALA A 138 17.97 -8.81 -22.98
CA ALA A 138 17.04 -7.82 -23.47
C ALA A 138 17.45 -6.49 -22.82
N VAL A 139 17.92 -5.57 -23.66
CA VAL A 139 18.00 -4.17 -23.30
C VAL A 139 16.59 -3.74 -22.94
N LEU A 140 16.43 -3.10 -21.79
CA LEU A 140 15.21 -2.40 -21.43
C LEU A 140 14.95 -1.39 -22.56
N ILE A 141 14.06 -1.71 -23.50
CA ILE A 141 13.61 -0.74 -24.50
C ILE A 141 12.74 0.25 -23.73
N MET A 142 13.36 1.31 -23.23
CA MET A 142 12.71 2.61 -23.36
C MET A 142 12.73 2.92 -24.86
N CYS A 143 11.59 2.80 -25.54
CA CYS A 143 11.46 3.50 -26.82
C CYS A 143 11.59 4.99 -26.51
N SER A 144 12.35 5.80 -27.25
CA SER A 144 12.70 5.65 -28.66
C SER A 144 14.18 5.37 -28.91
N GLU A 145 14.46 4.39 -29.75
CA GLU A 145 15.50 4.52 -30.77
C GLU A 145 15.11 3.64 -31.97
N ASP A 146 14.98 4.26 -33.14
CA ASP A 146 14.67 3.62 -34.42
C ASP A 146 15.99 3.38 -35.17
N GLU A 147 16.24 2.14 -35.59
CA GLU A 147 17.47 1.78 -36.30
C GLU A 147 17.49 2.19 -37.78
N GLN A 148 16.45 2.77 -38.39
CA GLN A 148 16.56 3.23 -39.79
C GLN A 148 15.91 4.56 -40.20
N SER A 149 15.00 5.21 -39.44
CA SER A 149 14.33 6.45 -39.96
C SER A 149 14.08 7.61 -39.00
N ASN A 150 14.10 7.43 -37.67
CA ASN A 150 13.93 8.45 -36.63
C ASN A 150 12.78 9.46 -36.83
N LEU A 151 11.70 9.08 -37.54
CA LEU A 151 10.55 9.96 -37.73
C LEU A 151 9.41 9.58 -36.77
N VAL A 152 9.39 10.22 -35.60
CA VAL A 152 8.23 10.20 -34.71
C VAL A 152 7.14 11.06 -35.35
N THR A 153 6.05 10.42 -35.81
CA THR A 153 4.92 11.12 -36.43
C THR A 153 3.77 11.16 -35.44
N THR A 154 3.31 12.35 -35.08
CA THR A 154 2.17 12.55 -34.19
C THR A 154 0.89 12.07 -34.90
N LEU A 155 0.27 11.00 -34.43
CA LEU A 155 -1.00 10.49 -34.98
C LEU A 155 -2.16 11.46 -34.77
N TYR A 156 -2.13 12.23 -33.67
CA TYR A 156 -3.11 13.28 -33.32
C TYR A 156 -2.52 14.19 -32.22
N SER A 157 -2.69 15.52 -32.34
CA SER A 157 -2.23 16.49 -31.33
C SER A 157 -3.43 17.05 -30.57
N LEU A 158 -3.45 16.88 -29.25
CA LEU A 158 -4.44 17.46 -28.34
C LEU A 158 -3.68 18.14 -27.19
N ASP A 159 -4.13 19.33 -26.76
CA ASP A 159 -3.67 19.96 -25.51
C ASP A 159 -4.21 19.16 -24.31
N ALA A 160 -3.61 17.99 -24.07
CA ALA A 160 -3.85 17.13 -22.93
C ALA A 160 -2.53 16.91 -22.20
N GLU A 161 -2.51 17.16 -20.89
CA GLU A 161 -1.36 16.77 -20.07
C GLU A 161 -1.47 15.25 -19.86
N PHE A 162 -0.85 14.47 -20.76
CA PHE A 162 -0.55 13.05 -20.50
C PHE A 162 0.11 12.97 -19.12
N SER A 163 -0.27 11.98 -18.33
CA SER A 163 0.17 11.88 -16.95
C SER A 163 1.68 12.09 -16.84
N LYS A 164 2.13 13.22 -16.27
CA LYS A 164 3.52 13.36 -15.82
C LYS A 164 3.87 12.10 -15.01
N PRO A 165 5.06 11.51 -15.18
CA PRO A 165 5.43 10.26 -14.52
C PRO A 165 5.01 10.34 -13.06
N MET A 166 4.00 9.54 -12.70
CA MET A 166 3.59 9.42 -11.32
C MET A 166 4.60 8.52 -10.66
N TRP A 167 4.95 8.80 -9.40
CA TRP A 167 5.72 7.89 -8.54
C TRP A 167 4.93 6.60 -8.19
N ILE A 168 3.92 6.25 -9.01
CA ILE A 168 3.08 5.07 -8.88
C ILE A 168 3.48 4.12 -10.01
N PHE A 169 4.50 3.32 -9.73
CA PHE A 169 5.22 2.49 -10.69
C PHE A 169 4.39 1.30 -11.17
N GLY A 170 4.50 0.95 -12.45
CA GLY A 170 3.77 -0.17 -13.06
C GLY A 170 2.34 0.12 -13.53
N VAL A 171 1.86 1.35 -13.34
CA VAL A 171 0.55 1.79 -13.84
C VAL A 171 0.68 2.26 -15.29
N SER A 172 -0.05 1.62 -16.20
CA SER A 172 -0.16 2.12 -17.58
C SER A 172 -1.13 3.30 -17.63
N SER A 173 -0.75 4.36 -18.34
CA SER A 173 -1.66 5.49 -18.62
C SER A 173 -2.46 5.29 -19.90
N TYR A 174 -2.24 4.18 -20.59
CA TYR A 174 -2.93 3.80 -21.81
C TYR A 174 -3.01 2.27 -21.97
N ASP A 175 -3.91 1.81 -22.80
CA ASP A 175 -4.00 0.42 -23.22
C ASP A 175 -4.50 0.35 -24.67
N PHE A 176 -4.38 -0.82 -25.28
CA PHE A 176 -4.87 -1.08 -26.63
C PHE A 176 -6.19 -1.86 -26.55
N LEU A 177 -7.26 -1.29 -27.12
CA LEU A 177 -8.51 -2.00 -27.32
C LEU A 177 -8.41 -2.83 -28.60
N GLY A 178 -8.87 -4.07 -28.62
CA GLY A 178 -8.79 -4.98 -29.78
C GLY A 178 -8.83 -6.47 -29.46
N LYS A 179 -9.25 -7.31 -30.43
CA LYS A 179 -9.13 -8.79 -30.33
C LYS A 179 -7.86 -9.34 -31.00
N ASP A 180 -7.14 -8.50 -31.74
CA ASP A 180 -5.94 -8.82 -32.51
C ASP A 180 -5.11 -7.55 -32.76
N ASP A 181 -3.91 -7.72 -33.33
CA ASP A 181 -2.99 -6.65 -33.72
C ASP A 181 -3.57 -5.70 -34.80
N SER A 182 -4.79 -5.93 -35.28
CA SER A 182 -5.47 -5.11 -36.30
C SER A 182 -6.32 -3.99 -35.71
N SER A 183 -6.57 -4.00 -34.40
CA SER A 183 -7.31 -2.95 -33.74
C SER A 183 -6.42 -1.75 -33.42
N HIS A 184 -6.74 -0.59 -34.00
CA HIS A 184 -5.97 0.64 -33.87
C HIS A 184 -6.50 1.59 -32.78
N LYS A 185 -7.28 1.09 -31.81
CA LYS A 185 -7.88 1.92 -30.76
C LYS A 185 -7.00 1.90 -29.52
N ILE A 186 -6.52 3.07 -29.12
CA ILE A 186 -5.82 3.29 -27.86
C ILE A 186 -6.80 3.95 -26.90
N ILE A 187 -6.96 3.39 -25.71
CA ILE A 187 -7.65 4.05 -24.61
C ILE A 187 -6.59 4.61 -23.67
N CYS A 188 -6.75 5.85 -23.23
CA CYS A 188 -5.79 6.51 -22.35
C CYS A 188 -6.50 7.25 -21.23
N CYS A 189 -5.87 7.29 -20.07
CA CYS A 189 -6.27 8.16 -18.99
C CYS A 189 -5.65 9.54 -19.19
N TYR A 190 -6.50 10.55 -19.22
CA TYR A 190 -6.09 11.94 -19.12
C TYR A 190 -6.61 12.55 -17.83
N ARG A 191 -5.91 13.58 -17.32
CA ARG A 191 -6.28 14.27 -16.09
C ARG A 191 -7.23 15.41 -16.42
N PHE A 192 -8.40 15.44 -15.79
CA PHE A 192 -9.22 16.65 -15.71
C PHE A 192 -9.04 17.25 -14.31
N SER A 193 -9.02 18.58 -14.21
CA SER A 193 -8.57 19.38 -13.06
C SER A 193 -9.11 18.99 -11.66
N HIS A 194 -10.17 18.19 -11.58
CA HIS A 194 -10.86 17.84 -10.33
C HIS A 194 -10.85 16.34 -9.97
N PHE A 195 -10.34 15.46 -10.84
CA PHE A 195 -10.36 14.00 -10.60
C PHE A 195 -9.01 13.35 -10.90
N LEU A 196 -8.54 12.50 -9.98
CA LEU A 196 -7.38 11.65 -10.22
C LEU A 196 -7.88 10.27 -10.68
N ILE A 197 -7.70 9.97 -11.97
CA ILE A 197 -7.79 8.59 -12.44
C ILE A 197 -6.42 7.95 -12.17
N VAL A 198 -6.34 7.08 -11.15
CA VAL A 198 -5.13 6.29 -10.86
C VAL A 198 -5.33 4.93 -11.51
N GLY A 199 -4.87 4.80 -12.75
CA GLY A 199 -4.79 3.53 -13.47
C GLY A 199 -5.94 3.29 -14.43
N LEU A 200 -5.62 3.41 -15.73
CA LEU A 200 -6.32 2.61 -16.72
C LEU A 200 -5.69 1.23 -16.70
N TYR A 201 -6.51 0.21 -16.57
CA TYR A 201 -6.10 -1.14 -16.93
C TYR A 201 -7.21 -1.70 -17.81
N ALA A 202 -7.26 -1.21 -19.04
CA ALA A 202 -8.33 -1.52 -19.95
C ALA A 202 -8.05 -2.86 -20.61
N PHE A 203 -8.30 -3.93 -19.87
CA PHE A 203 -8.21 -5.27 -20.41
C PHE A 203 -9.46 -5.61 -21.22
N GLN A 204 -9.23 -6.01 -22.47
CA GLN A 204 -10.29 -6.55 -23.32
C GLN A 204 -10.35 -8.08 -23.27
N LYS A 205 -11.53 -8.58 -22.91
CA LYS A 205 -12.13 -9.77 -23.55
C LYS A 205 -13.60 -9.43 -23.81
N ASN A 206 -13.90 -8.88 -25.00
CA ASN A 206 -15.19 -8.31 -25.49
C ASN A 206 -15.37 -6.78 -25.30
N GLN A 207 -16.60 -6.25 -25.37
CA GLN A 207 -16.96 -4.82 -25.53
C GLN A 207 -16.67 -3.90 -24.32
N HIS A 208 -16.01 -4.38 -23.26
CA HIS A 208 -15.90 -3.67 -21.97
C HIS A 208 -14.44 -3.39 -21.58
N ALA A 209 -14.20 -2.21 -21.01
CA ALA A 209 -12.94 -1.81 -20.39
C ALA A 209 -13.14 -1.46 -18.91
N PHE A 210 -12.24 -1.91 -18.03
CA PHE A 210 -12.27 -1.59 -16.60
C PHE A 210 -11.26 -0.50 -16.27
N PHE A 211 -11.59 0.37 -15.31
CA PHE A 211 -10.67 1.42 -14.85
C PHE A 211 -10.76 1.61 -13.34
N LEU A 212 -9.66 2.10 -12.78
CA LEU A 212 -9.56 2.50 -11.39
C LEU A 212 -9.52 4.03 -11.33
N SER A 213 -10.42 4.60 -10.55
CA SER A 213 -10.42 6.03 -10.25
C SER A 213 -10.27 6.24 -8.75
N ARG A 214 -9.72 7.39 -8.37
CA ARG A 214 -9.50 7.74 -6.98
C ARG A 214 -10.06 9.12 -6.68
N GLN A 215 -10.88 9.19 -5.64
CA GLN A 215 -11.52 10.43 -5.21
C GLN A 215 -11.56 10.47 -3.68
N ASN A 216 -11.07 11.57 -3.09
CA ASN A 216 -11.09 11.81 -1.65
C ASN A 216 -10.50 10.63 -0.85
N GLY A 217 -9.37 10.09 -1.31
CA GLY A 217 -8.66 8.97 -0.67
C GLY A 217 -9.31 7.58 -0.85
N LYS A 218 -10.36 7.45 -1.67
CA LYS A 218 -11.04 6.17 -1.95
C LYS A 218 -10.90 5.74 -3.40
N SER A 219 -10.71 4.45 -3.62
CA SER A 219 -10.73 3.83 -4.96
C SER A 219 -12.14 3.48 -5.40
N TYR A 220 -12.37 3.58 -6.71
CA TYR A 220 -13.60 3.20 -7.38
C TYR A 220 -13.24 2.40 -8.63
N VAL A 221 -13.85 1.22 -8.78
CA VAL A 221 -13.80 0.46 -10.03
C VAL A 221 -14.99 0.88 -10.87
N GLY A 222 -14.74 1.18 -12.13
CA GLY A 222 -15.83 1.27 -13.08
C GLY A 222 -15.54 0.52 -14.37
N VAL A 223 -16.60 0.39 -15.15
CA VAL A 223 -16.61 -0.28 -16.43
C VAL A 223 -17.15 0.68 -17.48
N LEU A 224 -16.48 0.72 -18.61
CA LEU A 224 -16.86 1.45 -19.80
C LEU A 224 -17.23 0.41 -20.86
N ASP A 225 -18.48 0.42 -21.30
CA ASP A 225 -18.88 -0.24 -22.53
C ASP A 225 -18.56 0.70 -23.69
N HIS A 226 -17.62 0.28 -24.53
CA HIS A 226 -17.16 1.06 -25.66
C HIS A 226 -18.25 1.23 -26.73
N ASP A 227 -19.11 0.23 -26.96
CA ASP A 227 -20.06 0.29 -28.06
C ASP A 227 -21.27 1.16 -27.72
N SER A 228 -21.60 1.27 -26.43
CA SER A 228 -22.70 2.12 -25.95
C SER A 228 -22.26 3.45 -25.33
N ASP A 229 -20.96 3.71 -25.22
CA ASP A 229 -20.37 4.83 -24.47
C ASP A 229 -20.93 4.95 -23.03
N SER A 230 -21.34 3.81 -22.45
CA SER A 230 -21.95 3.78 -21.12
C SER A 230 -20.93 3.46 -20.04
N PHE A 231 -21.00 4.23 -18.95
CA PHE A 231 -20.13 4.09 -17.78
C PHE A 231 -20.96 3.60 -16.60
N SER A 232 -20.51 2.55 -15.92
CA SER A 232 -21.08 2.16 -14.63
C SER A 232 -19.99 1.90 -13.60
N LYS A 233 -20.34 2.10 -12.33
CA LYS A 233 -19.49 1.75 -11.20
C LYS A 233 -19.75 0.29 -10.81
N ILE A 234 -18.67 -0.44 -10.51
CA ILE A 234 -18.76 -1.78 -9.91
C ILE A 234 -18.49 -1.64 -8.42
N ASP A 235 -19.49 -1.94 -7.60
CA ASP A 235 -19.34 -1.93 -6.15
C ASP A 235 -18.51 -3.13 -5.70
N ILE A 236 -17.46 -2.85 -4.93
CA ILE A 236 -16.56 -3.84 -4.34
C ILE A 236 -16.30 -3.50 -2.87
N PRO A 237 -15.98 -4.48 -2.01
CA PRO A 237 -15.70 -4.24 -0.59
C PRO A 237 -14.41 -3.47 -0.28
N PHE A 238 -13.46 -3.37 -1.22
CA PHE A 238 -12.21 -2.64 -0.99
C PHE A 238 -12.42 -1.12 -1.10
N SER A 239 -11.88 -0.39 -0.11
CA SER A 239 -11.85 1.08 -0.11
C SER A 239 -10.61 1.64 -0.82
N SER A 240 -9.56 0.82 -0.96
CA SER A 240 -8.35 1.15 -1.70
C SER A 240 -7.97 -0.01 -2.60
N VAL A 241 -7.73 0.27 -3.87
CA VAL A 241 -7.29 -0.68 -4.90
C VAL A 241 -6.08 -0.08 -5.59
N ASN A 242 -5.03 -0.88 -5.78
CA ASN A 242 -3.80 -0.46 -6.44
C ASN A 242 -3.59 -1.17 -7.78
N ASN A 243 -4.09 -2.40 -7.93
CA ASN A 243 -3.93 -3.18 -9.15
C ASN A 243 -5.24 -3.88 -9.53
N ILE A 244 -5.46 -4.07 -10.83
CA ILE A 244 -6.58 -4.82 -11.39
C ILE A 244 -6.07 -5.57 -12.61
N VAL A 245 -6.56 -6.79 -12.85
CA VAL A 245 -6.32 -7.55 -14.09
C VAL A 245 -7.56 -8.33 -14.50
N SER A 246 -7.88 -8.37 -15.79
CA SER A 246 -9.05 -9.11 -16.26
C SER A 246 -8.78 -10.61 -16.36
N GLY A 247 -9.77 -11.39 -15.92
CA GLY A 247 -9.91 -12.82 -16.22
C GLY A 247 -11.10 -13.07 -17.13
N ASP A 248 -11.37 -14.34 -17.43
CA ASP A 248 -12.59 -14.68 -18.15
C ASP A 248 -13.81 -14.61 -17.20
N GLY A 249 -14.84 -13.86 -17.60
CA GLY A 249 -16.04 -13.61 -16.79
C GLY A 249 -15.79 -12.91 -15.44
N SER A 250 -14.58 -12.40 -15.21
CA SER A 250 -14.15 -11.89 -13.90
C SER A 250 -13.01 -10.87 -14.06
N PHE A 251 -12.66 -10.22 -12.97
CA PHE A 251 -11.37 -9.56 -12.82
C PHE A 251 -10.77 -9.88 -11.45
N TYR A 252 -9.47 -9.72 -11.32
CA TYR A 252 -8.76 -9.79 -10.05
C TYR A 252 -8.34 -8.37 -9.65
N ILE A 253 -8.45 -8.04 -8.37
CA ILE A 253 -7.98 -6.77 -7.82
C ILE A 253 -7.07 -7.02 -6.62
N GLU A 254 -6.01 -6.23 -6.52
CA GLU A 254 -5.22 -6.10 -5.30
C GLU A 254 -5.62 -4.80 -4.60
N GLY A 255 -6.01 -4.95 -3.33
CA GLY A 255 -6.51 -3.85 -2.53
C GLY A 255 -6.72 -4.22 -1.07
N ALA A 256 -7.28 -3.28 -0.32
CA ALA A 256 -7.55 -3.41 1.10
C ALA A 256 -8.78 -2.58 1.49
N SER A 257 -9.26 -2.81 2.70
CA SER A 257 -10.32 -2.01 3.32
C SER A 257 -10.01 -1.72 4.78
N ALA A 258 -10.89 -0.99 5.46
CA ALA A 258 -10.80 -0.77 6.89
C ALA A 258 -10.82 -2.07 7.74
N SER A 259 -11.26 -3.18 7.17
CA SER A 259 -11.41 -4.48 7.85
C SER A 259 -10.69 -5.64 7.16
N LEU A 260 -10.19 -5.44 5.94
CA LEU A 260 -9.45 -6.42 5.17
C LEU A 260 -8.03 -5.89 4.92
N PRO A 261 -6.98 -6.69 5.20
CA PRO A 261 -5.62 -6.31 4.92
C PRO A 261 -5.38 -6.33 3.40
N VAL A 262 -4.19 -5.92 2.95
CA VAL A 262 -3.81 -6.05 1.54
C VAL A 262 -4.04 -7.48 1.08
N SER A 263 -4.88 -7.63 0.07
CA SER A 263 -5.39 -8.91 -0.40
C SER A 263 -5.59 -8.85 -1.91
N ILE A 264 -5.53 -10.02 -2.55
CA ILE A 264 -6.00 -10.18 -3.92
C ILE A 264 -7.36 -10.84 -3.88
N ALA A 265 -8.33 -10.23 -4.54
CA ALA A 265 -9.69 -10.76 -4.66
C ALA A 265 -10.04 -11.03 -6.12
N LYS A 266 -10.78 -12.11 -6.36
CA LYS A 266 -11.47 -12.38 -7.61
C LYS A 266 -12.88 -11.81 -7.51
N VAL A 267 -13.25 -11.02 -8.51
CA VAL A 267 -14.59 -10.44 -8.66
C VAL A 267 -15.24 -11.08 -9.87
N THR A 268 -16.26 -11.90 -9.63
CA THR A 268 -17.06 -12.51 -10.69
C THR A 268 -18.13 -11.52 -11.11
N LEU A 269 -18.38 -11.42 -12.41
CA LEU A 269 -19.35 -10.50 -12.96
C LEU A 269 -20.62 -11.19 -13.43
N ASP A 270 -21.67 -10.41 -13.63
CA ASP A 270 -22.85 -10.86 -14.36
C ASP A 270 -22.54 -11.10 -15.85
N GLU A 271 -23.49 -11.69 -16.58
CA GLU A 271 -23.32 -11.97 -18.02
C GLU A 271 -23.02 -10.70 -18.83
N LYS A 272 -23.58 -9.55 -18.41
CA LYS A 272 -23.35 -8.25 -19.04
C LYS A 272 -22.03 -7.60 -18.62
N ARG A 273 -21.29 -8.15 -17.64
CA ARG A 273 -20.02 -7.63 -17.13
C ARG A 273 -20.11 -6.22 -16.54
N THR A 274 -21.27 -5.88 -15.99
CA THR A 274 -21.58 -4.55 -15.44
C THR A 274 -21.75 -4.54 -13.93
N ILE A 275 -21.97 -5.70 -13.32
CA ILE A 275 -22.23 -5.84 -11.89
C ILE A 275 -21.38 -6.98 -11.33
N ALA A 276 -20.84 -6.80 -10.13
CA ALA A 276 -20.20 -7.88 -9.37
C ALA A 276 -21.25 -8.83 -8.79
N THR A 277 -21.16 -10.11 -9.12
CA THR A 277 -22.04 -11.18 -8.63
C THR A 277 -21.42 -11.99 -7.49
N ASP A 278 -20.09 -12.02 -7.42
CA ASP A 278 -19.34 -12.66 -6.34
C ASP A 278 -18.02 -11.92 -6.07
N PHE A 279 -17.55 -12.00 -4.83
CA PHE A 279 -16.28 -11.44 -4.37
C PHE A 279 -15.59 -12.45 -3.45
N SER A 280 -14.45 -12.98 -3.87
CA SER A 280 -13.70 -13.99 -3.11
C SER A 280 -12.23 -13.64 -2.97
N ILE A 281 -11.70 -13.74 -1.75
CA ILE A 281 -10.28 -13.53 -1.48
C ILE A 281 -9.48 -14.73 -2.00
N VAL A 282 -8.52 -14.47 -2.88
CA VAL A 282 -7.59 -15.45 -3.45
C VAL A 282 -6.29 -15.51 -2.65
N TRP A 283 -5.85 -14.37 -2.13
CA TRP A 283 -4.63 -14.23 -1.33
C TRP A 283 -4.78 -13.08 -0.34
N SER A 284 -4.15 -13.20 0.84
CA SER A 284 -4.10 -12.17 1.87
C SER A 284 -2.68 -12.03 2.41
N SER A 285 -2.24 -10.80 2.63
CA SER A 285 -0.99 -10.48 3.34
C SER A 285 -0.97 -11.00 4.77
N SER A 286 -2.14 -11.28 5.37
CA SER A 286 -2.26 -11.84 6.70
C SER A 286 -3.50 -12.75 6.80
N GLU A 287 -3.29 -14.08 6.77
CA GLU A 287 -4.36 -15.08 6.92
C GLU A 287 -4.97 -15.06 8.33
N ASP A 288 -4.15 -14.76 9.33
CA ASP A 288 -4.51 -14.82 10.75
C ASP A 288 -5.13 -13.52 11.29
N VAL A 289 -5.23 -12.47 10.47
CA VAL A 289 -5.60 -11.13 10.92
C VAL A 289 -6.96 -11.09 11.63
N ALA A 290 -7.86 -12.01 11.26
CA ALA A 290 -9.20 -12.11 11.82
C ALA A 290 -9.21 -12.36 13.34
N LYS A 291 -8.16 -12.98 13.90
CA LYS A 291 -8.05 -13.22 15.35
C LYS A 291 -7.87 -11.93 16.16
N PHE A 292 -7.48 -10.84 15.49
CA PHE A 292 -7.26 -9.53 16.11
C PHE A 292 -8.45 -8.57 15.91
N LYS A 293 -9.55 -9.02 15.31
CA LYS A 293 -10.69 -8.16 14.93
C LYS A 293 -11.28 -7.37 16.11
N SER A 294 -11.28 -7.94 17.31
CA SER A 294 -11.70 -7.30 18.57
C SER A 294 -10.78 -6.17 19.06
N TYR A 295 -9.68 -5.91 18.34
CA TYR A 295 -8.70 -4.86 18.67
C TYR A 295 -8.54 -3.85 17.53
N PHE A 296 -9.38 -3.93 16.48
CA PHE A 296 -9.28 -3.00 15.36
C PHE A 296 -9.87 -1.63 15.70
N SER A 297 -9.01 -0.63 15.64
CA SER A 297 -9.42 0.76 15.47
C SER A 297 -9.68 1.02 13.99
N PHE A 298 -10.88 1.47 13.66
CA PHE A 298 -11.28 1.78 12.29
C PHE A 298 -10.89 3.22 11.92
N PRO A 299 -10.44 3.46 10.67
CA PRO A 299 -10.09 4.79 10.19
C PRO A 299 -11.30 5.71 10.12
N GLU A 300 -11.18 6.88 10.74
CA GLU A 300 -12.06 8.02 10.54
C GLU A 300 -11.39 9.01 9.57
N SER A 301 -12.10 9.37 8.49
CA SER A 301 -11.63 10.41 7.58
C SER A 301 -11.84 11.77 8.20
N VAL A 302 -10.77 12.54 8.35
CA VAL A 302 -10.78 13.88 8.94
C VAL A 302 -10.35 14.89 7.90
N GLU A 303 -11.11 15.98 7.78
CA GLU A 303 -10.73 17.19 7.06
C GLU A 303 -10.46 18.29 8.09
N PHE A 304 -9.31 18.97 7.98
CA PHE A 304 -8.88 19.95 8.97
C PHE A 304 -8.31 21.21 8.29
N PRO A 305 -8.44 22.40 8.92
CA PRO A 305 -7.89 23.62 8.37
C PRO A 305 -6.36 23.64 8.46
N THR A 306 -5.72 24.17 7.42
CA THR A 306 -4.26 24.39 7.39
C THR A 306 -3.91 25.76 7.97
N VAL A 307 -2.61 26.09 7.99
CA VAL A 307 -2.14 27.43 8.35
C VAL A 307 -2.55 28.51 7.32
N ILE A 308 -2.98 28.11 6.12
CA ILE A 308 -3.46 29.03 5.08
C ILE A 308 -4.99 29.15 5.19
N PRO A 309 -5.53 30.36 5.43
CA PRO A 309 -6.97 30.56 5.53
C PRO A 309 -7.74 30.04 4.31
N GLY A 310 -8.81 29.29 4.56
CA GLY A 310 -9.65 28.69 3.52
C GLY A 310 -9.08 27.44 2.85
N GLN A 311 -7.86 27.02 3.19
CA GLN A 311 -7.31 25.74 2.75
C GLN A 311 -7.48 24.67 3.83
N HIS A 312 -7.89 23.48 3.37
CA HIS A 312 -8.01 22.27 4.18
C HIS A 312 -7.01 21.21 3.71
N ALA A 313 -6.64 20.32 4.64
CA ALA A 313 -5.90 19.08 4.41
C ALA A 313 -6.64 17.90 5.05
N TYR A 314 -6.18 16.68 4.75
CA TYR A 314 -6.92 15.46 5.06
C TYR A 314 -6.08 14.51 5.92
N ALA A 315 -6.73 13.66 6.70
CA ALA A 315 -6.06 12.62 7.46
C ALA A 315 -6.97 11.43 7.72
N TYR A 316 -6.38 10.30 8.06
CA TYR A 316 -7.07 9.18 8.68
C TYR A 316 -6.71 9.11 10.16
N PHE A 317 -7.70 9.35 11.02
CA PHE A 317 -7.58 9.23 12.47
C PHE A 317 -8.01 7.83 12.92
N TYR A 318 -7.27 7.28 13.87
CA TYR A 318 -7.54 6.00 14.52
C TYR A 318 -7.53 6.22 16.03
N ALA A 319 -8.69 6.05 16.65
CA ALA A 319 -8.81 6.16 18.10
C ALA A 319 -8.11 4.99 18.81
N PRO A 320 -7.61 5.16 20.04
CA PRO A 320 -7.19 4.02 20.84
C PRO A 320 -8.37 3.06 21.07
N TYR A 321 -8.15 1.76 20.82
CA TYR A 321 -9.23 0.79 20.91
C TYR A 321 -8.74 -0.57 21.39
N ASN A 322 -9.36 -1.07 22.45
CA ASN A 322 -9.12 -2.40 22.99
C ASN A 322 -10.42 -2.90 23.66
N ASP A 323 -10.80 -4.16 23.46
CA ASP A 323 -12.04 -4.70 24.04
C ASP A 323 -11.94 -4.95 25.56
N ILE A 324 -10.72 -4.99 26.10
CA ILE A 324 -10.44 -5.26 27.52
C ILE A 324 -10.18 -3.98 28.30
N PHE A 325 -9.50 -2.99 27.69
CA PHE A 325 -9.02 -1.79 28.37
C PHE A 325 -9.68 -0.50 27.88
N GLN A 326 -9.73 0.50 28.76
CA GLN A 326 -10.08 1.88 28.44
C GLN A 326 -9.23 2.84 29.28
N GLY A 327 -9.07 4.08 28.80
CA GLY A 327 -8.39 5.14 29.55
C GLY A 327 -9.29 5.71 30.64
N SER A 328 -8.70 6.41 31.61
CA SER A 328 -9.48 7.15 32.60
C SER A 328 -10.09 8.42 31.98
N SER A 329 -11.19 8.90 32.55
CA SER A 329 -11.91 10.07 32.00
C SER A 329 -11.14 11.40 32.12
N ASP A 330 -10.11 11.44 32.97
CA ASP A 330 -9.24 12.58 33.22
C ASP A 330 -7.95 12.57 32.39
N GLU A 331 -7.71 11.52 31.61
CA GLU A 331 -6.56 11.37 30.73
C GLU A 331 -6.97 11.50 29.25
N LYS A 332 -6.05 11.97 28.41
CA LYS A 332 -6.17 11.88 26.94
C LYS A 332 -5.07 10.97 26.39
N PRO A 333 -5.33 10.21 25.33
CA PRO A 333 -4.32 9.35 24.75
C PRO A 333 -3.17 10.17 24.14
N PRO A 334 -1.93 9.67 24.21
CA PRO A 334 -0.86 10.22 23.40
C PRO A 334 -1.17 9.98 21.91
N LEU A 335 -0.88 10.97 21.07
CA LEU A 335 -1.14 10.94 19.63
C LEU A 335 0.16 10.71 18.86
N LEU A 336 0.20 9.67 18.05
CA LEU A 336 1.25 9.44 17.06
C LEU A 336 0.81 10.04 15.72
N VAL A 337 1.56 11.02 15.23
CA VAL A 337 1.32 11.68 13.93
C VAL A 337 2.28 11.08 12.91
N ARG A 338 1.75 10.34 11.92
CA ARG A 338 2.53 9.73 10.84
C ARG A 338 2.40 10.53 9.56
N THR A 339 3.54 10.75 8.92
CA THR A 339 3.67 11.33 7.59
C THR A 339 4.02 10.22 6.60
N HIS A 340 3.23 10.07 5.53
CA HIS A 340 3.55 9.07 4.50
C HIS A 340 4.77 9.48 3.66
N GLY A 341 5.43 8.49 3.05
CA GLY A 341 6.48 8.69 2.05
C GLY A 341 5.92 9.08 0.68
N GLY A 342 6.79 9.28 -0.31
CA GLY A 342 6.40 9.71 -1.67
C GLY A 342 7.23 10.92 -2.11
N PRO A 343 6.94 12.15 -1.63
CA PRO A 343 5.76 12.62 -0.88
C PRO A 343 4.49 12.78 -1.75
N THR A 344 4.57 12.47 -3.04
CA THR A 344 3.44 12.44 -3.99
C THR A 344 2.78 11.04 -4.02
N ASP A 345 2.42 10.53 -2.85
CA ASP A 345 1.54 9.36 -2.63
C ASP A 345 0.47 9.79 -1.61
N GLU A 346 -0.18 8.86 -0.91
CA GLU A 346 -1.13 9.19 0.16
C GLU A 346 -1.15 8.11 1.25
N ALA A 347 -1.52 8.52 2.45
CA ALA A 347 -2.09 7.68 3.48
C ALA A 347 -3.43 7.09 3.01
N ARG A 348 -3.63 5.80 3.27
CA ARG A 348 -4.85 5.06 2.94
C ARG A 348 -5.60 4.68 4.22
N GLY A 349 -6.92 4.80 4.22
CA GLY A 349 -7.79 4.39 5.32
C GLY A 349 -8.09 2.90 5.26
N VAL A 350 -7.08 2.07 5.55
CA VAL A 350 -7.13 0.60 5.44
C VAL A 350 -6.58 -0.07 6.70
N LEU A 351 -6.82 -1.37 6.83
CA LEU A 351 -6.27 -2.17 7.93
C LEU A 351 -4.75 -2.29 7.80
N ASP A 352 -4.04 -1.69 8.76
CA ASP A 352 -2.58 -1.75 8.89
C ASP A 352 -2.24 -2.20 10.32
N LEU A 353 -1.67 -3.40 10.48
CA LEU A 353 -1.34 -3.92 11.81
C LEU A 353 -0.27 -3.10 12.53
N SER A 354 0.56 -2.33 11.81
CA SER A 354 1.49 -1.39 12.47
C SER A 354 0.72 -0.27 13.18
N VAL A 355 -0.38 0.21 12.60
CA VAL A 355 -1.30 1.16 13.28
C VAL A 355 -2.02 0.45 14.43
N GLN A 356 -2.53 -0.77 14.18
CA GLN A 356 -3.26 -1.52 15.22
C GLN A 356 -2.39 -1.89 16.42
N TYR A 357 -1.07 -2.06 16.22
CA TYR A 357 -0.11 -2.27 17.29
C TYR A 357 -0.14 -1.14 18.33
N TRP A 358 -0.21 0.11 17.86
CA TRP A 358 -0.28 1.31 18.69
C TRP A 358 -1.69 1.51 19.29
N THR A 359 -2.73 1.47 18.46
CA THR A 359 -4.10 1.76 18.90
C THR A 359 -4.62 0.76 19.92
N SER A 360 -4.25 -0.52 19.77
CA SER A 360 -4.59 -1.57 20.73
C SER A 360 -3.90 -1.43 22.08
N ARG A 361 -2.83 -0.62 22.16
CA ARG A 361 -2.09 -0.32 23.40
C ARG A 361 -2.53 1.00 24.05
N GLY A 362 -3.53 1.69 23.50
CA GLY A 362 -4.01 2.94 24.07
C GLY A 362 -3.40 4.20 23.42
N TRP A 363 -2.72 4.08 22.28
CA TRP A 363 -2.27 5.25 21.53
C TRP A 363 -3.35 5.72 20.55
N ALA A 364 -3.52 7.03 20.42
CA ALA A 364 -4.20 7.58 19.26
C ALA A 364 -3.21 7.63 18.10
N PHE A 365 -3.69 7.45 16.88
CA PHE A 365 -2.86 7.48 15.70
C PHE A 365 -3.51 8.31 14.61
N VAL A 366 -2.73 9.13 13.91
CA VAL A 366 -3.21 9.86 12.75
C VAL A 366 -2.22 9.75 11.60
N HIS A 367 -2.73 9.45 10.41
CA HIS A 367 -1.95 9.41 9.18
C HIS A 367 -2.35 10.58 8.29
N VAL A 368 -1.45 11.54 8.10
CA VAL A 368 -1.77 12.83 7.48
C VAL A 368 -1.54 12.78 5.96
N ASN A 369 -2.56 13.19 5.21
CA ASN A 369 -2.50 13.53 3.79
C ASN A 369 -2.34 15.05 3.65
N TYR A 370 -1.08 15.49 3.73
CA TYR A 370 -0.68 16.90 3.64
C TYR A 370 -0.76 17.44 2.20
N GLY A 371 -0.81 18.77 2.02
CA GLY A 371 -0.76 19.40 0.71
C GLY A 371 0.45 18.89 -0.09
N GLY A 372 0.19 18.19 -1.20
CA GLY A 372 1.21 17.35 -1.86
C GLY A 372 0.78 15.92 -2.12
N SER A 373 -0.09 15.38 -1.26
CA SER A 373 -0.59 14.02 -1.41
C SER A 373 -1.40 13.83 -2.69
N SER A 374 -1.38 12.60 -3.20
CA SER A 374 -2.25 12.17 -4.30
C SER A 374 -3.70 11.93 -3.82
N GLY A 375 -4.64 11.65 -4.72
CA GLY A 375 -6.03 11.30 -4.37
C GLY A 375 -7.00 12.47 -4.09
N TYR A 376 -6.50 13.70 -3.94
CA TYR A 376 -7.29 14.91 -3.61
C TYR A 376 -7.31 15.98 -4.71
N GLY A 377 -7.02 15.58 -5.95
CA GLY A 377 -6.98 16.48 -7.10
C GLY A 377 -5.63 17.17 -7.31
N ARG A 378 -5.49 17.81 -8.48
CA ARG A 378 -4.22 18.41 -8.93
C ARG A 378 -3.79 19.57 -8.05
N GLU A 379 -4.71 20.49 -7.78
CA GLU A 379 -4.42 21.70 -7.01
C GLU A 379 -3.89 21.36 -5.62
N PHE A 380 -4.46 20.35 -4.97
CA PHE A 380 -3.99 19.85 -3.68
C PHE A 380 -2.57 19.28 -3.77
N ARG A 381 -2.30 18.43 -4.77
CA ARG A 381 -0.97 17.83 -5.01
C ARG A 381 0.09 18.87 -5.33
N GLU A 382 -0.24 19.90 -6.10
CA GLU A 382 0.72 20.95 -6.52
C GLU A 382 1.07 21.93 -5.39
N ARG A 383 0.37 21.89 -4.24
CA ARG A 383 0.74 22.69 -3.05
C ARG A 383 2.16 22.42 -2.56
N LEU A 384 2.69 21.22 -2.76
CA LEU A 384 4.05 20.85 -2.32
C LEU A 384 5.16 21.30 -3.28
N LEU A 385 4.82 21.76 -4.49
CA LEU A 385 5.81 22.11 -5.50
C LEU A 385 6.69 23.26 -5.00
N GLY A 386 7.97 22.97 -4.77
CA GLY A 386 8.92 23.93 -4.20
C GLY A 386 8.66 24.30 -2.74
N GLN A 387 7.83 23.53 -2.01
CA GLN A 387 7.41 23.79 -0.63
C GLN A 387 7.63 22.59 0.31
N TRP A 388 8.45 21.62 -0.10
CA TRP A 388 8.80 20.46 0.73
C TRP A 388 9.59 20.87 1.98
N GLY A 389 9.24 20.30 3.14
CA GLY A 389 9.73 20.73 4.45
C GLY A 389 8.97 21.94 5.05
N VAL A 390 7.96 22.47 4.34
CA VAL A 390 7.14 23.61 4.78
C VAL A 390 5.68 23.23 4.79
N VAL A 391 5.08 22.91 3.63
CA VAL A 391 3.64 22.61 3.53
C VAL A 391 3.30 21.32 4.26
N ASP A 392 4.07 20.26 4.01
CA ASP A 392 3.97 18.97 4.69
C ASP A 392 4.12 19.10 6.21
N VAL A 393 5.13 19.84 6.68
CA VAL A 393 5.36 20.09 8.11
C VAL A 393 4.20 20.87 8.73
N ASN A 394 3.79 21.99 8.09
CA ASN A 394 2.72 22.84 8.59
C ASN A 394 1.39 22.09 8.67
N ASP A 395 1.04 21.31 7.64
CA ASP A 395 -0.21 20.54 7.62
C ASP A 395 -0.20 19.44 8.69
N CYS A 396 0.93 18.79 8.93
CA CYS A 396 1.05 17.81 10.01
C CYS A 396 0.92 18.47 11.40
N CYS A 397 1.52 19.65 11.59
CA CYS A 397 1.34 20.43 12.82
C CYS A 397 -0.10 20.93 12.99
N SER A 398 -0.75 21.39 11.92
CA SER A 398 -2.16 21.78 11.90
C SER A 398 -3.07 20.61 12.25
N CYS A 399 -2.79 19.40 11.72
CA CYS A 399 -3.52 18.19 12.06
C CYS A 399 -3.40 17.87 13.57
N ALA A 400 -2.17 17.89 14.08
CA ALA A 400 -1.91 17.67 15.51
C ALA A 400 -2.65 18.69 16.38
N ALA A 401 -2.59 19.99 16.03
CA ALA A 401 -3.29 21.05 16.76
C ALA A 401 -4.82 20.91 16.67
N PHE A 402 -5.35 20.50 15.52
CA PHE A 402 -6.78 20.25 15.32
C PHE A 402 -7.29 19.11 16.21
N LEU A 403 -6.51 18.03 16.37
CA LEU A 403 -6.89 16.87 17.17
C LEU A 403 -6.58 17.02 18.68
N VAL A 404 -5.50 17.71 19.05
CA VAL A 404 -4.99 17.74 20.44
C VAL A 404 -5.47 18.97 21.23
N VAL A 405 -5.59 20.16 20.59
CA VAL A 405 -6.00 21.52 21.07
C VAL A 405 -5.10 22.64 20.44
N SER A 406 -5.53 23.90 20.51
CA SER A 406 -5.21 25.06 19.64
C SER A 406 -3.74 25.25 19.16
N PRO A 407 -3.54 25.83 17.95
CA PRO A 407 -2.23 26.05 17.30
C PRO A 407 -1.16 26.75 18.16
N ASP A 408 -1.56 27.60 19.11
CA ASP A 408 -0.65 28.31 20.02
C ASP A 408 0.11 27.38 20.98
N GLN A 409 -0.45 26.22 21.31
CA GLN A 409 0.20 25.22 22.17
C GLN A 409 1.19 24.35 21.39
N ALA A 410 0.85 23.96 20.16
CA ALA A 410 1.73 23.18 19.28
C ALA A 410 2.99 23.96 18.85
N THR A 411 2.85 25.26 18.55
CA THR A 411 3.98 26.13 18.12
C THR A 411 5.04 26.31 19.22
N LYS A 412 4.63 26.28 20.50
CA LYS A 412 5.55 26.34 21.66
C LYS A 412 6.35 25.06 21.82
N ILE A 413 5.74 23.91 21.55
CA ILE A 413 6.40 22.58 21.62
C ILE A 413 7.45 22.47 20.51
N TYR A 414 7.13 22.85 19.27
CA TYR A 414 8.09 22.85 18.14
C TYR A 414 9.35 23.70 18.43
N LYS A 415 9.19 24.93 18.94
CA LYS A 415 10.33 25.79 19.31
C LYS A 415 11.12 25.22 20.50
N ALA A 416 10.44 24.70 21.51
CA ALA A 416 11.10 24.09 22.68
C ALA A 416 11.88 22.82 22.35
N ILE A 417 11.45 22.04 21.34
CA ILE A 417 12.15 20.83 20.88
C ILE A 417 13.43 21.20 20.14
N LYS A 418 13.36 22.20 19.25
CA LYS A 418 14.49 22.69 18.45
C LYS A 418 15.62 23.31 19.29
N ASP A 419 15.27 24.03 20.36
CA ASP A 419 16.24 24.79 21.15
C ASP A 419 16.91 23.97 22.28
N LYS A 420 16.49 22.72 22.54
CA LYS A 420 16.87 21.96 23.76
C LYS A 420 17.85 20.79 23.58
N GLY A 421 18.31 20.46 22.37
CA GLY A 421 19.25 19.34 22.17
C GLY A 421 18.69 18.00 22.67
N LEU A 422 17.48 17.67 22.22
CA LEU A 422 16.68 16.59 22.79
C LEU A 422 17.25 15.18 22.61
N PRO A 423 16.80 14.22 23.45
CA PRO A 423 17.15 12.82 23.34
C PRO A 423 16.92 12.26 21.93
N VAL A 424 17.94 11.62 21.38
CA VAL A 424 17.92 11.04 20.04
C VAL A 424 18.53 9.64 20.09
N ALA A 425 17.99 8.75 19.27
CA ALA A 425 18.59 7.45 19.00
C ALA A 425 18.60 7.25 17.48
N LEU A 426 19.72 6.76 16.96
CA LEU A 426 19.89 6.39 15.55
C LEU A 426 20.18 4.89 15.48
N VAL A 427 19.42 4.19 14.64
CA VAL A 427 19.67 2.79 14.30
C VAL A 427 19.74 2.67 12.79
N GLU A 428 20.87 2.18 12.29
CA GLU A 428 21.08 1.90 10.88
C GLU A 428 20.93 0.39 10.63
N TYR A 429 20.22 0.03 9.55
CA TYR A 429 19.95 -1.37 9.21
C TYR A 429 20.65 -1.74 7.90
N GLU A 430 21.80 -2.42 8.00
CA GLU A 430 22.53 -2.84 6.80
C GLU A 430 21.69 -3.86 5.96
N GLY A 431 21.71 -3.65 4.64
CA GLY A 431 20.94 -4.42 3.66
C GLY A 431 19.43 -4.10 3.62
N GLU A 432 18.98 -3.00 4.23
CA GLU A 432 17.67 -2.38 3.98
C GLU A 432 17.81 -1.16 3.06
N GLN A 433 16.77 -0.86 2.29
CA GLN A 433 16.73 0.28 1.36
C GLN A 433 15.56 1.22 1.72
N HIS A 434 14.80 1.72 0.73
CA HIS A 434 13.62 2.54 1.00
C HIS A 434 12.48 1.68 1.59
N GLY A 435 12.32 1.76 2.91
CA GLY A 435 11.38 0.95 3.70
C GLY A 435 12.00 -0.37 4.19
N PHE A 436 11.70 -0.76 5.44
CA PHE A 436 12.18 -2.01 6.01
C PHE A 436 11.38 -3.19 5.47
N ARG A 437 12.08 -4.22 4.97
CA ARG A 437 11.45 -5.42 4.42
C ARG A 437 11.84 -6.69 5.17
N LYS A 438 12.95 -6.72 5.90
CA LYS A 438 13.34 -7.87 6.71
C LYS A 438 12.51 -7.91 7.98
N ALA A 439 11.99 -9.10 8.30
CA ALA A 439 11.10 -9.29 9.44
C ALA A 439 11.69 -8.82 10.77
N GLU A 440 12.96 -9.15 11.01
CA GLU A 440 13.72 -8.77 12.21
C GLU A 440 13.86 -7.24 12.37
N ASN A 441 14.09 -6.52 11.28
CA ASN A 441 14.25 -5.05 11.31
C ASN A 441 12.91 -4.34 11.53
N ILE A 442 11.83 -4.83 10.90
CA ILE A 442 10.48 -4.31 11.13
C ILE A 442 10.10 -4.49 12.60
N LYS A 443 10.31 -5.70 13.14
CA LYS A 443 10.03 -6.01 14.56
C LYS A 443 10.84 -5.10 15.49
N PHE A 444 12.16 -5.05 15.30
CA PHE A 444 13.06 -4.29 16.15
C PHE A 444 12.72 -2.80 16.13
N THR A 445 12.46 -2.21 14.96
CA THR A 445 12.08 -0.79 14.83
C THR A 445 10.85 -0.47 15.68
N LEU A 446 9.77 -1.25 15.55
CA LEU A 446 8.52 -1.01 16.29
C LEU A 446 8.71 -1.13 17.80
N GLU A 447 9.48 -2.12 18.25
CA GLU A 447 9.77 -2.32 19.67
C GLU A 447 10.60 -1.15 20.24
N GLN A 448 11.61 -0.67 19.50
CA GLN A 448 12.44 0.44 19.95
C GLN A 448 11.72 1.79 19.89
N GLU A 449 10.86 2.02 18.90
CA GLU A 449 9.96 3.17 18.89
C GLU A 449 9.06 3.19 20.13
N MET A 450 8.45 2.04 20.48
CA MET A 450 7.61 1.91 21.68
C MET A 450 8.42 2.19 22.96
N ALA A 451 9.61 1.60 23.08
CA ALA A 451 10.49 1.83 24.22
C ALA A 451 10.91 3.31 24.34
N PHE A 452 11.27 3.95 23.22
CA PHE A 452 11.61 5.37 23.19
C PHE A 452 10.43 6.23 23.69
N PHE A 453 9.24 6.04 23.14
CA PHE A 453 8.07 6.83 23.52
C PHE A 453 7.59 6.56 24.95
N ALA A 454 7.61 5.31 25.42
CA ALA A 454 7.27 4.97 26.78
C ALA A 454 8.22 5.64 27.80
N ARG A 455 9.52 5.71 27.49
CA ARG A 455 10.54 6.31 28.36
C ARG A 455 10.50 7.84 28.33
N ILE A 456 10.33 8.45 27.16
CA ILE A 456 10.46 9.91 26.96
C ILE A 456 9.13 10.64 27.14
N VAL A 457 8.03 10.10 26.59
CA VAL A 457 6.73 10.79 26.53
C VAL A 457 5.81 10.30 27.65
N GLY A 458 5.50 9.00 27.66
CA GLY A 458 4.45 8.45 28.52
C GLY A 458 4.87 8.16 29.96
N LYS A 459 6.18 7.99 30.22
CA LYS A 459 6.75 7.59 31.51
C LYS A 459 6.06 6.37 32.13
N PHE A 460 5.74 5.38 31.31
CA PHE A 460 5.09 4.14 31.73
C PHE A 460 5.95 2.91 31.41
N LYS A 461 5.64 1.78 32.06
CA LYS A 461 6.24 0.48 31.75
C LYS A 461 5.48 -0.15 30.59
N VAL A 462 6.18 -0.48 29.50
CA VAL A 462 5.62 -1.21 28.36
C VAL A 462 5.18 -2.62 28.79
N ALA A 463 4.11 -3.12 28.18
CA ALA A 463 3.58 -4.46 28.48
C ALA A 463 4.49 -5.58 27.94
N ASP A 464 5.10 -5.36 26.78
CA ASP A 464 5.98 -6.32 26.11
C ASP A 464 7.38 -6.31 26.76
N ASP A 465 8.05 -7.48 26.80
CA ASP A 465 9.45 -7.57 27.25
C ASP A 465 10.40 -7.12 26.13
N ILE A 466 10.81 -5.84 26.19
CA ILE A 466 11.64 -5.18 25.18
C ILE A 466 13.00 -4.85 25.81
N THR A 467 14.09 -5.29 25.17
CA THR A 467 15.43 -4.82 25.52
C THR A 467 15.67 -3.45 24.86
N PRO A 468 15.77 -2.34 25.63
CA PRO A 468 15.83 -1.00 25.05
C PRO A 468 17.24 -0.68 24.53
N ILE A 469 17.30 0.05 23.41
CA ILE A 469 18.54 0.70 22.95
C ILE A 469 18.93 1.86 23.86
N LYS A 470 20.22 2.21 23.83
CA LYS A 470 20.73 3.43 24.45
C LYS A 470 20.14 4.66 23.75
N ILE A 471 19.60 5.59 24.53
CA ILE A 471 19.14 6.89 24.06
C ILE A 471 20.21 7.93 24.40
N GLU A 472 20.84 8.52 23.39
CA GLU A 472 21.83 9.57 23.61
C GLU A 472 21.17 10.80 24.26
N ASN A 473 21.88 11.44 25.18
CA ASN A 473 21.40 12.58 25.97
C ASN A 473 20.23 12.25 26.92
N PHE A 474 20.00 10.97 27.23
CA PHE A 474 19.04 10.52 28.24
C PHE A 474 19.61 9.45 29.17
N ASP A 475 20.33 8.46 28.61
CA ASP A 475 20.98 7.35 29.32
C ASP A 475 22.38 7.62 29.84
#